data_AF-A0A238GX76-F1
#
_entry.id   AF-A0A238GX76-F1
#
_cell.length_a   1.000
_cell.length_b   1.000
_cell.length_c   1.000
_cell.angle_alpha   90.00
_cell.angle_beta   90.00
_cell.angle_gamma   90.00
#
_symmetry.space_group_name_H-M   'P 1'
#
loop_
_entity.id
_entity.type
_entity.pdbx_description
1 polymer ?
#
loop_
_entity_poly.entity_id
_entity_poly.type
_entity_poly.pdbx_seq_one_letter_code
_entity_poly.pdbx_strand_id
1 'polypeptide(L)'
;MAKKKQEVRNNEIFVAQKLTEEELNANEINDPLEMLDFKSFDSNKELLDYQQQALINAFRMLVAYFRDFKENKKEFYAFYQKHYSFANCDFAKKKLNHLLKSHFKVENGCVKFENFINRLAFYMATGSGKTIVIIKLVELLSVAMAKSLFY
;
A
#
# COMPACT_ATOMS: atom_id res chain seq x y z
N MET A 1 -21.84 -3.98 -33.96
CA MET A 1 -21.67 -3.40 -32.61
C MET A 1 -20.99 -4.44 -31.73
N ALA A 2 -19.70 -4.27 -31.43
CA ALA A 2 -18.96 -5.19 -30.57
C ALA A 2 -19.44 -5.03 -29.13
N LYS A 3 -19.94 -6.11 -28.53
CA LYS A 3 -20.25 -6.17 -27.09
C LYS A 3 -18.96 -5.87 -26.33
N LYS A 4 -18.87 -4.71 -25.66
CA LYS A 4 -17.85 -4.46 -24.64
C LYS A 4 -18.05 -5.55 -23.58
N LYS A 5 -17.19 -6.57 -23.62
CA LYS A 5 -17.07 -7.55 -22.55
C LYS A 5 -16.59 -6.75 -21.35
N GLN A 6 -17.50 -6.49 -20.41
CA GLN A 6 -17.17 -5.85 -19.14
C GLN A 6 -16.36 -6.89 -18.37
N GLU A 7 -15.05 -6.88 -18.61
CA GLU A 7 -14.12 -7.73 -17.92
C GLU A 7 -14.06 -7.21 -16.49
N VAL A 8 -14.81 -7.84 -15.59
CA VAL A 8 -14.67 -7.65 -14.14
C VAL A 8 -13.31 -8.22 -13.76
N ARG A 9 -12.26 -7.47 -14.09
CA ARG A 9 -10.96 -7.68 -13.52
C ARG A 9 -11.10 -7.27 -12.06
N ASN A 10 -11.38 -8.24 -11.20
CA ASN A 10 -11.15 -8.14 -9.76
C ASN A 10 -9.65 -7.93 -9.58
N ASN A 11 -9.17 -6.74 -9.91
CA ASN A 11 -7.76 -6.39 -9.88
C ASN A 11 -7.40 -6.23 -8.40
N GLU A 12 -6.88 -7.32 -7.84
CA GLU A 12 -6.10 -7.41 -6.60
C GLU A 12 -4.91 -6.40 -6.56
N ILE A 13 -4.70 -5.64 -7.64
CA ILE A 13 -3.73 -4.54 -7.76
C ILE A 13 -4.14 -3.33 -6.89
N PHE A 14 -5.42 -3.21 -6.50
CA PHE A 14 -5.93 -2.05 -5.73
C PHE A 14 -6.10 -2.31 -4.23
N VAL A 15 -5.56 -3.40 -3.68
CA VAL A 15 -5.79 -3.76 -2.27
C VAL A 15 -5.37 -2.64 -1.33
N ALA A 16 -4.12 -2.19 -1.43
CA ALA A 16 -3.62 -1.12 -0.58
C ALA A 16 -4.35 0.20 -0.86
N GLN A 17 -4.59 0.54 -2.12
CA GLN A 17 -5.29 1.79 -2.47
C GLN A 17 -6.71 1.82 -1.91
N LYS A 18 -7.49 0.74 -2.08
CA LYS A 18 -8.85 0.65 -1.55
C LYS A 18 -8.87 0.71 -0.04
N LEU A 19 -8.00 -0.05 0.64
CA LEU A 19 -7.85 0.06 2.10
C LEU A 19 -7.56 1.50 2.52
N THR A 20 -6.68 2.22 1.81
CA THR A 20 -6.32 3.60 2.18
C THR A 20 -7.42 4.62 1.92
N GLU A 21 -8.21 4.42 0.86
CA GLU A 21 -9.22 5.39 0.41
C GLU A 21 -10.59 5.13 1.06
N GLU A 22 -10.94 3.87 1.27
CA GLU A 22 -12.24 3.43 1.78
C GLU A 22 -12.21 3.18 3.30
N GLU A 23 -11.12 2.60 3.83
CA GLU A 23 -11.13 2.06 5.21
C GLU A 23 -10.23 2.84 6.18
N LEU A 24 -9.12 3.41 5.71
CA LEU A 24 -8.15 4.18 6.50
C LEU A 24 -8.24 5.69 6.27
N ASN A 25 -9.25 6.14 5.52
CA ASN A 25 -9.51 7.55 5.32
C ASN A 25 -10.33 8.13 6.47
N ALA A 26 -9.80 8.02 7.69
CA ALA A 26 -10.39 8.56 8.91
C ALA A 26 -9.56 9.76 9.40
N ASN A 27 -10.21 10.72 10.06
CA ASN A 27 -9.56 11.93 10.55
C ASN A 27 -8.33 11.61 11.43
N GLU A 28 -8.46 10.68 12.37
CA GLU A 28 -7.36 10.27 13.26
C GLU A 28 -6.12 9.73 12.52
N ILE A 29 -6.30 9.10 11.36
CA ILE A 29 -5.20 8.62 10.51
C ILE A 29 -4.61 9.78 9.69
N ASN A 30 -5.41 10.80 9.38
CA ASN A 30 -4.99 11.97 8.63
C ASN A 30 -4.30 13.06 9.47
N ASP A 31 -4.51 13.11 10.80
CA ASP A 31 -3.88 14.12 11.66
C ASP A 31 -2.35 14.21 11.51
N PRO A 32 -1.58 13.10 11.44
CA PRO A 32 -0.14 13.16 11.17
C PRO A 32 0.20 13.66 9.76
N LEU A 33 -0.69 13.47 8.78
CA LEU A 33 -0.49 13.89 7.41
C LEU A 33 -0.58 15.42 7.26
N GLU A 34 -1.37 16.10 8.09
CA GLU A 34 -1.47 17.57 8.07
C GLU A 34 -0.12 18.25 8.40
N MET A 35 0.78 17.54 9.09
CA MET A 35 2.12 18.03 9.43
C MET A 35 3.15 17.87 8.30
N LEU A 36 2.75 17.30 7.16
CA LEU A 36 3.62 16.92 6.05
C LEU A 36 3.25 17.68 4.78
N ASP A 37 4.26 18.18 4.07
CA ASP A 37 4.08 18.82 2.77
C ASP A 37 4.18 17.79 1.64
N PHE A 38 3.02 17.32 1.17
CA PHE A 38 2.91 16.41 0.04
C PHE A 38 3.02 17.11 -1.32
N LYS A 39 2.92 18.45 -1.37
CA LYS A 39 2.75 19.21 -2.60
C LYS A 39 4.08 19.68 -3.17
N SER A 40 4.92 20.34 -2.36
CA SER A 40 6.17 20.94 -2.86
C SER A 40 7.23 19.87 -3.09
N PHE A 41 7.88 19.89 -4.24
CA PHE A 41 9.00 18.98 -4.55
C PHE A 41 10.36 19.70 -4.56
N ASP A 42 10.40 20.91 -5.10
CA ASP A 42 11.54 21.82 -4.96
C ASP A 42 11.02 23.27 -4.81
N SER A 43 11.90 24.27 -4.85
CA SER A 43 11.54 25.68 -4.74
C SER A 43 10.52 26.18 -5.78
N ASN A 44 10.40 25.52 -6.93
CA ASN A 44 9.63 25.96 -8.08
C ASN A 44 8.71 24.88 -8.67
N LYS A 45 8.75 23.65 -8.14
CA LYS A 45 8.00 22.51 -8.67
C LYS A 45 7.11 21.91 -7.59
N GLU A 46 5.87 21.69 -7.99
CA GLU A 46 4.88 20.97 -7.20
C GLU A 46 4.57 19.62 -7.85
N LEU A 47 4.21 18.65 -7.02
CA LEU A 47 3.71 17.37 -7.47
C LEU A 47 2.30 17.50 -8.04
N LEU A 48 2.00 16.70 -9.06
CA LEU A 48 0.65 16.60 -9.60
C LEU A 48 -0.29 15.94 -8.60
N ASP A 49 -1.59 16.25 -8.65
CA ASP A 49 -2.57 15.77 -7.67
C ASP A 49 -2.55 14.24 -7.48
N TYR A 50 -2.39 13.48 -8.57
CA TYR A 50 -2.29 12.01 -8.48
C TYR A 50 -1.00 11.53 -7.81
N GLN A 51 0.09 12.29 -7.90
CA GLN A 51 1.36 11.99 -7.23
C GLN A 51 1.23 12.27 -5.73
N GLN A 52 0.60 13.38 -5.38
CA GLN A 52 0.26 13.72 -3.99
C GLN A 52 -0.64 12.63 -3.39
N GLN A 53 -1.70 12.24 -4.09
CA GLN A 53 -2.62 11.19 -3.62
C GLN A 53 -1.91 9.84 -3.43
N ALA A 54 -0.98 9.48 -4.32
CA ALA A 54 -0.20 8.26 -4.16
C ALA A 54 0.64 8.27 -2.87
N LEU A 55 1.24 9.43 -2.53
CA LEU A 55 2.01 9.61 -1.29
C LEU A 55 1.10 9.59 -0.05
N ILE A 56 -0.03 10.28 -0.10
CA ILE A 56 -1.04 10.29 0.98
C ILE A 56 -1.50 8.87 1.29
N ASN A 57 -1.85 8.10 0.26
CA ASN A 57 -2.25 6.70 0.43
C ASN A 57 -1.12 5.86 1.04
N ALA A 58 0.13 6.04 0.58
CA ALA A 58 1.27 5.36 1.20
C ALA A 58 1.43 5.71 2.69
N PHE A 59 1.29 6.99 3.04
CA PHE A 59 1.40 7.45 4.43
C PHE A 59 0.27 6.96 5.32
N ARG A 60 -0.98 6.95 4.84
CA ARG A 60 -2.10 6.34 5.60
C ARG A 60 -1.80 4.89 5.96
N MET A 61 -1.23 4.14 5.03
CA MET A 61 -0.89 2.75 5.28
C MET A 61 0.27 2.60 6.27
N LEU A 62 1.28 3.47 6.19
CA LEU A 62 2.39 3.51 7.14
C LEU A 62 1.90 3.88 8.55
N VAL A 63 1.11 4.94 8.68
CA VAL A 63 0.52 5.36 9.97
C VAL A 63 -0.33 4.24 10.55
N ALA A 64 -1.24 3.65 9.77
CA ALA A 64 -2.05 2.54 10.25
C ALA A 64 -1.17 1.38 10.75
N TYR A 65 -0.20 0.93 9.94
CA TYR A 65 0.64 -0.21 10.30
C TYR A 65 1.52 0.02 11.54
N PHE A 66 2.24 1.15 11.60
CA PHE A 66 3.20 1.43 12.66
C PHE A 66 2.52 1.95 13.94
N ARG A 67 1.56 2.88 13.82
CA ARG A 67 0.92 3.53 14.98
C ARG A 67 -0.25 2.70 15.51
N ASP A 68 -1.22 2.39 14.64
CA ASP A 68 -2.51 1.83 15.09
C ASP A 68 -2.39 0.31 15.33
N PHE A 69 -1.75 -0.41 14.41
CA PHE A 69 -1.51 -1.85 14.54
C PHE A 69 -0.20 -2.19 15.26
N LYS A 70 0.62 -1.21 15.64
CA LYS A 70 1.87 -1.42 16.39
C LYS A 70 2.76 -2.49 15.78
N GLU A 71 2.86 -2.47 14.45
CA GLU A 71 3.63 -3.43 13.65
C GLU A 71 3.13 -4.89 13.73
N ASN A 72 1.97 -5.13 14.37
CA ASN A 72 1.38 -6.45 14.51
C ASN A 72 0.78 -6.93 13.18
N LYS A 73 1.60 -7.69 12.46
CA LYS A 73 1.25 -8.23 11.14
C LYS A 73 0.00 -9.12 11.15
N LYS A 74 -0.27 -9.83 12.25
CA LYS A 74 -1.45 -10.71 12.35
C LYS A 74 -2.74 -9.91 12.49
N GLU A 75 -2.75 -8.90 13.35
CA GLU A 75 -3.91 -8.01 13.51
C GLU A 75 -4.17 -7.21 12.24
N PHE A 76 -3.09 -6.73 11.62
CA PHE A 76 -3.18 -6.04 10.34
C PHE A 76 -3.73 -6.96 9.23
N TYR A 77 -3.32 -8.22 9.19
CA TYR A 77 -3.90 -9.19 8.25
C TYR A 77 -5.38 -9.49 8.55
N ALA A 78 -5.76 -9.61 9.82
CA ALA A 78 -7.15 -9.79 10.22
C ALA A 78 -8.02 -8.59 9.79
N PHE A 79 -7.47 -7.38 9.83
CA PHE A 79 -8.12 -6.19 9.26
C PHE A 79 -8.36 -6.34 7.75
N TYR A 80 -7.36 -6.78 6.97
CA TYR A 80 -7.56 -7.05 5.53
C TYR A 80 -8.68 -8.07 5.31
N GLN A 81 -8.70 -9.15 6.10
CA GLN A 81 -9.69 -10.23 5.99
C GLN A 81 -11.11 -9.78 6.32
N LYS A 82 -11.28 -8.83 7.25
CA LYS A 82 -12.58 -8.26 7.60
C LYS A 82 -13.21 -7.50 6.42
N HIS A 83 -12.40 -6.77 5.68
CA HIS A 83 -12.87 -5.87 4.63
C HIS A 83 -12.89 -6.52 3.24
N TYR A 84 -12.02 -7.51 2.99
CA TYR A 84 -11.89 -8.08 1.66
C TYR A 84 -11.64 -9.60 1.61
N SER A 85 -12.43 -10.28 0.77
CA SER A 85 -12.39 -11.75 0.60
C SER A 85 -11.16 -12.28 -0.13
N PHE A 86 -10.44 -11.44 -0.90
CA PHE A 86 -9.15 -11.82 -1.53
C PHE A 86 -8.02 -11.99 -0.51
N ALA A 87 -8.21 -11.63 0.76
CA ALA A 87 -7.23 -11.90 1.79
C ALA A 87 -6.94 -13.41 1.95
N ASN A 88 -7.72 -14.29 1.31
CA ASN A 88 -7.47 -15.72 1.16
C ASN A 88 -6.75 -16.11 -0.15
N CYS A 89 -6.10 -15.17 -0.84
CA CYS A 89 -5.36 -15.38 -2.10
C CYS A 89 -3.99 -16.03 -1.85
N ASP A 90 -4.10 -17.26 -1.39
CA ASP A 90 -3.07 -18.16 -1.00
C ASP A 90 -2.36 -18.73 -2.25
N PHE A 91 -1.03 -18.61 -2.31
CA PHE A 91 -0.27 -19.05 -3.48
C PHE A 91 -0.17 -20.59 -3.50
N ALA A 92 -1.11 -21.23 -4.20
CA ALA A 92 -1.23 -22.68 -4.26
C ALA A 92 -0.30 -23.37 -5.27
N LYS A 93 -0.08 -24.68 -5.05
CA LYS A 93 0.82 -25.63 -5.75
C LYS A 93 1.19 -25.35 -7.22
N LYS A 94 0.25 -24.94 -8.08
CA LYS A 94 0.52 -24.71 -9.52
C LYS A 94 1.35 -23.45 -9.81
N LYS A 95 1.40 -22.48 -8.88
CA LYS A 95 2.13 -21.20 -9.04
C LYS A 95 3.39 -21.10 -8.16
N LEU A 96 3.70 -22.15 -7.39
CA LEU A 96 4.75 -22.10 -6.38
C LEU A 96 6.12 -22.49 -6.96
N ASN A 97 6.83 -21.49 -7.50
CA ASN A 97 8.19 -21.62 -8.00
C ASN A 97 9.19 -21.90 -6.85
N HIS A 98 10.33 -22.51 -7.15
CA HIS A 98 11.40 -22.84 -6.21
C HIS A 98 11.83 -21.65 -5.34
N LEU A 99 11.86 -20.43 -5.91
CA LEU A 99 12.17 -19.19 -5.18
C LEU A 99 11.18 -18.86 -4.06
N LEU A 100 9.88 -19.10 -4.25
CA LEU A 100 8.90 -18.85 -3.18
C LEU A 100 9.06 -19.89 -2.07
N LYS A 101 9.38 -21.14 -2.41
CA LYS A 101 9.60 -22.21 -1.44
C LYS A 101 10.85 -22.01 -0.60
N SER A 102 11.89 -21.36 -1.14
CA SER A 102 13.13 -21.10 -0.40
C SER A 102 13.02 -19.95 0.61
N HIS A 103 12.10 -19.00 0.37
CA HIS A 103 11.99 -17.78 1.19
C HIS A 103 10.73 -17.72 2.06
N PHE A 104 9.71 -18.56 1.81
CA PHE A 104 8.47 -18.54 2.57
C PHE A 104 8.08 -19.93 3.08
N LYS A 105 7.43 -19.96 4.26
CA LYS A 105 6.87 -21.18 4.82
C LYS A 105 5.72 -21.67 3.95
N VAL A 106 5.83 -22.92 3.49
CA VAL A 106 4.81 -23.59 2.68
C VAL A 106 4.01 -24.53 3.59
N GLU A 107 2.73 -24.26 3.78
CA GLU A 107 1.81 -25.10 4.54
C GLU A 107 0.78 -25.71 3.58
N ASN A 108 0.61 -27.03 3.58
CA ASN A 108 -0.29 -27.76 2.66
C ASN A 108 -0.05 -27.49 1.16
N GLY A 109 1.18 -27.13 0.77
CA GLY A 109 1.52 -26.75 -0.60
C GLY A 109 1.06 -25.36 -0.98
N CYS A 110 0.86 -24.49 0.01
CA CYS A 110 0.44 -23.11 -0.14
C CYS A 110 1.32 -22.15 0.66
N VAL A 111 1.55 -20.94 0.14
CA VAL A 111 2.11 -19.82 0.92
C VAL A 111 1.00 -18.84 1.24
N LYS A 112 0.83 -18.56 2.54
CA LYS A 112 -0.22 -17.66 3.06
C LYS A 112 -0.06 -16.24 2.55
N PHE A 113 -1.16 -15.60 2.16
CA PHE A 113 -1.17 -14.19 1.71
C PHE A 113 -0.60 -13.23 2.77
N GLU A 114 -0.77 -13.53 4.06
CA GLU A 114 -0.13 -12.82 5.18
C GLU A 114 1.36 -12.56 4.92
N ASN A 115 2.09 -13.47 4.28
CA ASN A 115 3.52 -13.26 4.01
C ASN A 115 3.82 -12.09 3.08
N PHE A 116 2.86 -11.69 2.24
CA PHE A 116 3.01 -10.68 1.20
C PHE A 116 2.40 -9.31 1.55
N ILE A 117 1.72 -9.19 2.70
CA ILE A 117 1.25 -7.89 3.21
C ILE A 117 2.42 -7.06 3.76
N ASN A 118 2.14 -5.80 4.11
CA ASN A 118 3.16 -4.81 4.49
C ASN A 118 4.20 -4.60 3.36
N ARG A 119 3.69 -4.53 2.13
CA ARG A 119 4.44 -4.18 0.92
C ARG A 119 3.62 -3.16 0.16
N LEU A 120 4.27 -2.09 -0.28
CA LEU A 120 3.66 -1.05 -1.11
C LEU A 120 4.37 -1.02 -2.46
N ALA A 121 3.59 -0.84 -3.52
CA ALA A 121 4.11 -0.70 -4.87
C ALA A 121 3.33 0.39 -5.61
N PHE A 122 4.06 1.30 -6.28
CA PHE A 122 3.45 2.32 -7.12
C PHE A 122 3.32 1.80 -8.56
N TYR A 123 2.12 1.36 -8.92
CA TYR A 123 1.81 0.96 -10.30
C TYR A 123 1.31 2.17 -11.10
N MET A 124 2.19 2.75 -11.92
CA MET A 124 1.92 3.99 -12.66
C MET A 124 2.42 3.89 -14.10
N ALA A 125 1.80 4.64 -15.01
CA ALA A 125 2.18 4.69 -16.42
C ALA A 125 3.63 5.18 -16.63
N THR A 126 4.27 4.76 -17.70
CA THR A 126 5.60 5.26 -18.07
C THR A 126 5.55 6.77 -18.28
N GLY A 127 6.51 7.51 -17.72
CA GLY A 127 6.54 8.98 -17.79
C GLY A 127 5.68 9.69 -16.74
N SER A 128 4.91 8.98 -15.90
CA SER A 128 4.06 9.61 -14.87
C SER A 128 4.83 10.17 -13.65
N GLY A 129 6.16 10.13 -13.66
CA GLY A 129 7.00 10.62 -12.57
C GLY A 129 7.10 9.70 -11.33
N LYS A 130 6.96 8.38 -11.48
CA LYS A 130 7.10 7.44 -10.34
C LYS A 130 8.40 7.62 -9.53
N THR A 131 9.51 7.94 -10.19
CA THR A 131 10.78 8.21 -9.50
C THR A 131 10.69 9.43 -8.58
N ILE A 132 10.00 10.49 -9.03
CA ILE A 132 9.76 11.71 -8.24
C ILE A 132 8.93 11.38 -7.00
N VAL A 133 7.87 10.57 -7.16
CA VAL A 133 7.05 10.06 -6.04
C VAL A 133 7.92 9.32 -5.02
N ILE A 134 8.80 8.41 -5.47
CA ILE A 134 9.68 7.66 -4.56
C ILE A 134 10.67 8.58 -3.83
N ILE A 135 11.26 9.56 -4.52
CA ILE A 135 12.17 10.52 -3.89
C ILE A 135 11.42 11.33 -2.81
N LYS A 136 10.24 11.85 -3.13
CA LYS A 136 9.42 12.60 -2.17
C LYS A 136 8.98 11.73 -1.00
N LEU A 137 8.66 10.45 -1.22
CA LEU A 137 8.35 9.51 -0.15
C LEU A 137 9.50 9.38 0.85
N VAL A 138 10.75 9.27 0.37
CA VAL A 138 11.94 9.18 1.24
C VAL A 138 12.13 10.44 2.07
N GLU A 139 11.96 11.62 1.46
CA GLU A 139 11.99 12.90 2.17
C GLU A 139 10.92 12.96 3.27
N LEU A 140 9.68 12.67 2.92
CA LEU A 140 8.55 12.68 3.86
C LEU A 140 8.77 11.70 5.02
N LEU A 141 9.31 10.51 4.75
CA LEU A 141 9.65 9.53 5.79
C LEU A 141 10.69 10.10 6.77
N SER A 142 11.72 10.77 6.25
CA SER A 142 12.73 11.42 7.09
C SER A 142 12.11 12.47 8.02
N VAL A 143 11.19 13.29 7.50
CA VAL A 143 10.48 14.31 8.29
C VAL A 143 9.56 13.66 9.33
N ALA A 144 8.81 12.63 8.92
CA ALA A 144 7.88 11.93 9.79
C ALA A 144 8.58 11.24 10.95
N MET A 145 9.74 10.61 10.70
CA MET A 145 10.57 10.00 11.75
C MET A 145 11.15 11.05 12.70
N ALA A 146 11.62 12.19 12.18
CA ALA A 146 12.13 13.28 13.02
C ALA A 146 11.05 13.92 13.92
N LYS A 147 9.80 13.85 13.51
CA LYS A 147 8.62 14.32 14.26
C LYS A 147 7.95 13.22 15.09
N SER A 148 8.48 12.00 15.12
CA SER A 148 7.90 10.83 15.79
C SER A 148 6.45 10.54 15.39
N LEU A 149 6.07 10.75 14.11
CA LEU A 149 4.67 10.61 13.67
C LEU A 149 4.13 9.16 13.68
N PHE A 150 5.00 8.17 13.88
CA PHE A 150 4.64 6.75 13.87
C PHE A 150 4.56 6.12 15.27
N TYR A 151 4.87 6.88 16.34
CA TYR A 151 5.04 6.37 17.70
C TYR A 151 4.31 7.21 18.75
#